data_AF-A0A9P9AE81-F1
#
_entry.id   AF-A0A9P9AE81-F1
#
_cell.length_a   1.000
_cell.length_b   1.000
_cell.length_c   1.000
_cell.angle_alpha   90.00
_cell.angle_beta   90.00
_cell.angle_gamma   90.00
#
_symmetry.space_group_name_H-M   'P 1'
#
loop_
_entity.id
_entity.type
_entity.pdbx_description
1 polymer ?
#
loop_
_entity_poly.entity_id
_entity_poly.type
_entity_poly.pdbx_seq_one_letter_code
_entity_poly.pdbx_strand_id
1 'polypeptide(L)'
;MLIEKDTNGVEFHSMDLKGKLVHLVDTPGFDDTWRSDFEVLSEITFILAQIYRQGMKLAGILYLHRISDNRVSGSALKNFNLLGCICGFDAAPRIFFITTMWELEGKDYDEGLLRESRLVTTREFWGRFCRNGSQTKRWRGDESSALSIIHSLITLSESEGYTSLLIQREIVDNKKTLKETMAGQELLSEYVLAESKLSDQLQSLQSKTTYTTGPPPDIEGSLAELRKEIKDMKYAKSKLEVSIKDLFVERESAYAAVLSQMCDDQQKLAAEVEEGRRKYQRLQEEMKSNEELLREERHHWEMKRAKLDEAARAGWRRRESLDTAYQEIDDEETLLNEQLGEFQDENEENMSQTSQNLQKLRKRDVMKRNLFPILGVLAGVGLAVAGGVTGIFP
;
A
#
# COMPACT_ATOMS: atom_id res chain seq x y z
N MET A 1 -11.60 3.36 -4.88
CA MET A 1 -10.42 4.16 -5.27
C MET A 1 -10.15 3.86 -6.74
N LEU A 2 -10.46 4.80 -7.62
CA LEU A 2 -10.18 4.68 -9.06
C LEU A 2 -8.68 4.86 -9.22
N ILE A 3 -8.00 3.84 -9.72
CA ILE A 3 -6.60 3.94 -10.12
C ILE A 3 -6.59 4.74 -11.42
N GLU A 4 -5.98 5.93 -11.38
CA GLU A 4 -5.82 6.81 -12.54
C GLU A 4 -4.96 6.15 -13.62
N LYS A 5 -5.26 6.44 -14.88
CA LYS A 5 -4.73 5.72 -16.05
C LYS A 5 -3.27 6.06 -16.40
N ASP A 6 -2.60 6.88 -15.59
CA ASP A 6 -1.28 7.45 -15.89
C ASP A 6 -0.35 7.33 -14.67
N THR A 7 -0.14 6.12 -14.17
CA THR A 7 0.90 5.89 -13.15
C THR A 7 2.29 5.96 -13.79
N ASN A 8 3.00 7.07 -13.54
CA ASN A 8 4.39 7.27 -13.98
C ASN A 8 5.39 6.32 -13.29
N GLY A 9 4.97 5.59 -12.26
CA GLY A 9 5.76 4.62 -11.50
C GLY A 9 4.86 3.68 -10.69
N VAL A 10 5.44 2.70 -9.99
CA VAL A 10 4.64 1.78 -9.17
C VAL A 10 4.16 2.45 -7.89
N GLU A 11 2.85 2.39 -7.65
CA GLU A 11 2.21 2.95 -6.46
C GLU A 11 1.74 1.86 -5.51
N PHE A 12 1.74 2.17 -4.21
CA PHE A 12 1.28 1.26 -3.17
C PHE A 12 0.10 1.88 -2.45
N HIS A 13 -1.02 1.16 -2.41
CA HIS A 13 -2.20 1.52 -1.65
C HIS A 13 -2.40 0.49 -0.56
N SER A 14 -2.64 0.96 0.66
CA SER A 14 -2.86 0.07 1.82
C SER A 14 -4.24 0.27 2.38
N MET A 15 -4.90 -0.84 2.73
CA MET A 15 -6.20 -0.81 3.37
C MET A 15 -6.29 -1.89 4.45
N ASP A 16 -7.04 -1.61 5.53
CA ASP A 16 -7.46 -2.66 6.46
C ASP A 16 -8.71 -3.33 5.92
N LEU A 17 -8.66 -4.65 5.78
CA LEU A 17 -9.81 -5.46 5.40
C LEU A 17 -9.99 -6.57 6.44
N LYS A 18 -10.99 -6.39 7.33
CA LYS A 18 -11.32 -7.34 8.40
C LYS A 18 -10.12 -7.63 9.33
N GLY A 19 -9.37 -6.59 9.69
CA GLY A 19 -8.19 -6.71 10.57
C GLY A 19 -6.96 -7.27 9.86
N LYS A 20 -6.96 -7.31 8.53
CA LYS A 20 -5.80 -7.66 7.70
C LYS A 20 -5.35 -6.45 6.93
N LEU A 21 -4.07 -6.12 7.04
CA LEU A 21 -3.45 -5.11 6.21
C LEU A 21 -3.24 -5.68 4.80
N VAL A 22 -3.95 -5.11 3.83
CA VAL A 22 -3.85 -5.48 2.42
C VAL A 22 -3.12 -4.37 1.68
N HIS A 23 -2.10 -4.76 0.92
CA HIS A 23 -1.38 -3.85 0.02
C HIS A 23 -1.77 -4.16 -1.42
N LEU A 24 -2.27 -3.15 -2.12
CA LEU A 24 -2.48 -3.16 -3.56
C LEU A 24 -1.30 -2.43 -4.19
N VAL A 25 -0.63 -3.10 -5.11
CA VAL A 25 0.49 -2.55 -5.87
C VAL A 25 -0.06 -2.21 -7.24
N ASP A 26 -0.18 -0.92 -7.52
CA ASP A 26 -0.55 -0.46 -8.85
C ASP A 26 0.68 -0.31 -9.73
N THR A 27 0.62 -0.87 -10.93
CA THR A 27 1.75 -0.93 -11.84
C THR A 27 1.48 -0.11 -13.09
N PRO A 28 2.47 0.64 -13.61
CA PRO A 28 2.35 1.27 -14.92
C PRO A 28 1.92 0.26 -15.99
N GLY A 29 1.11 0.71 -16.94
CA GLY A 29 0.73 -0.09 -18.09
C GLY A 29 1.92 -0.36 -19.01
N PHE A 30 1.99 -1.55 -19.61
CA PHE A 30 2.77 -1.79 -20.82
C PHE A 30 2.07 -1.09 -22.00
N ASP A 31 2.80 -0.52 -22.96
CA ASP A 31 2.33 0.39 -24.03
C ASP A 31 2.21 1.88 -23.60
N ASP A 32 3.04 2.34 -22.65
CA ASP A 32 3.15 3.76 -22.28
C ASP A 32 3.88 4.57 -23.38
N THR A 33 3.35 5.75 -23.70
CA THR A 33 3.91 6.66 -24.71
C THR A 33 5.29 7.21 -24.32
N TRP A 34 5.60 7.24 -23.01
CA TRP A 34 6.79 7.91 -22.48
C TRP A 34 7.85 6.95 -21.92
N ARG A 35 7.52 5.67 -21.73
CA ARG A 35 8.40 4.66 -21.11
C ARG A 35 8.48 3.42 -21.97
N SER A 36 9.64 2.78 -21.98
CA SER A 36 9.78 1.49 -22.67
C SER A 36 9.14 0.36 -21.86
N ASP A 37 8.52 -0.61 -22.53
CA ASP A 37 7.96 -1.81 -21.89
C ASP A 37 8.99 -2.55 -21.02
N PHE A 38 10.26 -2.41 -21.37
CA PHE A 38 11.36 -3.01 -20.63
C PHE A 38 11.61 -2.30 -19.30
N GLU A 39 11.53 -0.97 -19.24
CA GLU A 39 11.62 -0.23 -17.97
C GLU A 39 10.46 -0.58 -17.04
N VAL A 40 9.25 -0.73 -17.59
CA VAL A 40 8.07 -1.19 -16.84
C VAL A 40 8.29 -2.61 -16.31
N LEU A 41 8.74 -3.53 -17.16
CA LEU A 41 9.05 -4.90 -16.75
C LEU A 41 10.13 -4.95 -15.64
N SER A 42 11.17 -4.12 -15.76
CA SER A 42 12.25 -4.03 -14.77
C SER A 42 11.74 -3.60 -13.40
N GLU A 43 10.88 -2.57 -13.38
CA GLU A 43 10.28 -2.06 -12.14
C GLU A 43 9.35 -3.08 -11.47
N ILE A 44 8.47 -3.72 -12.25
CA ILE A 44 7.61 -4.80 -11.75
C ILE A 44 8.45 -5.96 -11.22
N THR A 45 9.48 -6.36 -11.97
CA THR A 45 10.35 -7.49 -11.58
C THR A 45 11.11 -7.18 -10.30
N PHE A 46 11.64 -5.97 -10.15
CA PHE A 46 12.31 -5.54 -8.93
C PHE A 46 11.39 -5.71 -7.71
N ILE A 47 10.17 -5.15 -7.77
CA ILE A 47 9.24 -5.22 -6.65
C ILE A 47 8.84 -6.66 -6.32
N LEU A 48 8.49 -7.45 -7.34
CA LEU A 48 8.13 -8.85 -7.14
C LEU A 48 9.29 -9.66 -6.54
N ALA A 49 10.53 -9.41 -6.97
CA ALA A 49 11.72 -10.06 -6.43
C ALA A 49 11.94 -9.68 -4.95
N GLN A 50 11.75 -8.42 -4.57
CA GLN A 50 11.92 -8.00 -3.19
C GLN A 50 10.82 -8.54 -2.26
N ILE A 51 9.55 -8.54 -2.71
CA ILE A 51 8.44 -9.21 -2.00
C ILE A 51 8.82 -10.66 -1.69
N TYR A 52 9.35 -11.37 -2.70
CA TYR A 52 9.75 -12.76 -2.57
C TYR A 52 10.93 -12.97 -1.62
N ARG A 53 12.00 -12.16 -1.74
CA ARG A 53 13.19 -12.23 -0.87
C ARG A 53 12.85 -12.00 0.60
N GLN A 54 11.88 -11.16 0.88
CA GLN A 54 11.44 -10.83 2.25
C GLN A 54 10.47 -11.87 2.83
N GLY A 55 10.11 -12.89 2.05
CA GLY A 55 9.12 -13.89 2.47
C GLY A 55 7.71 -13.31 2.59
N MET A 56 7.47 -12.11 2.05
CA MET A 56 6.13 -11.54 1.94
C MET A 56 5.34 -12.34 0.92
N LYS A 57 4.10 -12.65 1.26
CA LYS A 57 3.29 -13.57 0.47
C LYS A 57 2.37 -12.81 -0.47
N LEU A 58 2.58 -12.98 -1.78
CA LEU A 58 1.71 -12.41 -2.80
C LEU A 58 0.39 -13.19 -2.86
N ALA A 59 -0.72 -12.54 -2.50
CA ALA A 59 -2.05 -13.15 -2.55
C ALA A 59 -2.50 -13.48 -3.99
N GLY A 60 -2.13 -12.61 -4.94
CA GLY A 60 -2.33 -12.86 -6.36
C GLY A 60 -2.26 -11.59 -7.19
N ILE A 61 -2.68 -11.71 -8.46
CA ILE A 61 -2.59 -10.67 -9.47
C ILE A 61 -3.98 -10.39 -10.02
N LEU A 62 -4.29 -9.11 -10.15
CA LEU A 62 -5.51 -8.63 -10.79
C LEU A 62 -5.15 -8.09 -12.18
N TYR A 63 -5.62 -8.73 -13.24
CA TYR A 63 -5.44 -8.24 -14.61
C TYR A 63 -6.73 -7.61 -15.12
N LEU A 64 -6.71 -6.30 -15.37
CA LEU A 64 -7.90 -5.54 -15.73
C LEU A 64 -8.00 -5.40 -17.26
N HIS A 65 -9.21 -5.58 -17.79
CA HIS A 65 -9.51 -5.43 -19.21
C HIS A 65 -10.85 -4.73 -19.42
N ARG A 66 -10.86 -3.71 -20.29
CA ARG A 66 -12.09 -2.98 -20.62
C ARG A 66 -12.94 -3.82 -21.55
N ILE A 67 -14.18 -4.11 -21.17
CA ILE A 67 -15.07 -4.94 -22.00
C ILE A 67 -15.67 -4.18 -23.19
N SER A 68 -15.63 -2.84 -23.12
CA SER A 68 -16.09 -1.94 -24.18
C SER A 68 -15.16 -1.90 -25.40
N ASP A 69 -13.95 -2.48 -25.32
CA ASP A 69 -13.05 -2.56 -26.47
C ASP A 69 -13.56 -3.59 -27.49
N ASN A 70 -13.96 -3.13 -28.68
CA ASN A 70 -14.59 -3.96 -29.72
C ASN A 70 -13.67 -5.06 -30.31
N ARG A 71 -12.38 -4.99 -30.02
CA ARG A 71 -11.35 -5.94 -30.48
C ARG A 71 -10.25 -6.04 -29.44
N VAL A 72 -9.67 -7.24 -29.29
CA VAL A 72 -8.39 -7.40 -28.58
C VAL A 72 -7.31 -6.81 -29.49
N SER A 73 -6.69 -5.71 -29.07
CA SER A 73 -5.60 -5.09 -29.82
C SER A 73 -4.35 -5.99 -29.82
N GLY A 74 -3.45 -5.76 -30.78
CA GLY A 74 -2.15 -6.43 -30.77
C GLY A 74 -1.39 -6.17 -29.46
N SER A 75 -1.41 -4.93 -28.95
CA SER A 75 -0.78 -4.59 -27.66
C SER A 75 -1.42 -5.29 -26.47
N ALA A 76 -2.75 -5.41 -26.42
CA ALA A 76 -3.42 -6.14 -25.34
C ALA A 76 -3.02 -7.63 -25.31
N LEU A 77 -2.89 -8.26 -26.48
CA LEU A 77 -2.44 -9.65 -26.60
C LEU A 77 -0.97 -9.81 -26.17
N LYS A 78 -0.10 -8.87 -26.56
CA LYS A 78 1.30 -8.83 -26.12
C LYS A 78 1.41 -8.71 -24.60
N ASN A 79 0.72 -7.74 -24.01
CA ASN A 79 0.68 -7.52 -22.57
C ASN A 79 0.21 -8.77 -21.81
N PHE A 80 -0.79 -9.47 -22.36
CA PHE A 80 -1.27 -10.72 -21.80
C PHE A 80 -0.25 -11.87 -21.90
N ASN A 81 0.45 -12.02 -23.03
CA ASN A 81 1.52 -13.01 -23.17
C ASN A 81 2.68 -12.71 -22.19
N LEU A 82 3.05 -11.44 -22.04
CA LEU A 82 4.08 -11.01 -21.10
C LEU A 82 3.67 -11.29 -19.65
N LEU A 83 2.42 -10.98 -19.25
CA LEU A 83 1.87 -11.39 -17.96
C LEU A 83 2.02 -12.89 -17.75
N GLY A 84 1.71 -13.70 -18.77
CA GLY A 84 1.84 -15.14 -18.70
C GLY A 84 3.27 -15.61 -18.44
N CYS A 85 4.25 -14.93 -19.04
CA CYS A 85 5.67 -15.19 -18.82
C CYS A 85 6.15 -14.75 -17.43
N ILE A 86 5.59 -13.67 -16.88
CA ILE A 86 5.88 -13.19 -15.52
C ILE A 86 5.35 -14.20 -14.47
N CYS A 87 4.10 -14.64 -14.65
CA CYS A 87 3.41 -15.44 -13.64
C CYS A 87 3.77 -16.92 -13.73
N GLY A 88 3.84 -17.48 -14.95
CA GLY A 88 3.85 -18.92 -15.20
C GLY A 88 2.49 -19.58 -14.93
N PHE A 89 2.27 -20.76 -15.52
CA PHE A 89 0.99 -21.48 -15.40
C PHE A 89 0.74 -22.05 -13.99
N ASP A 90 1.78 -22.33 -13.21
CA ASP A 90 1.61 -22.82 -11.83
C ASP A 90 0.90 -21.81 -10.94
N ALA A 91 1.11 -20.51 -11.21
CA ALA A 91 0.49 -19.42 -10.48
C ALA A 91 -0.88 -19.02 -11.06
N ALA A 92 -1.39 -19.72 -12.08
CA ALA A 92 -2.66 -19.40 -12.73
C ALA A 92 -3.84 -19.24 -11.75
N PRO A 93 -4.03 -20.11 -10.72
CA PRO A 93 -5.10 -19.92 -9.74
C PRO A 93 -5.04 -18.58 -8.99
N ARG A 94 -3.86 -17.95 -8.93
CA ARG A 94 -3.62 -16.64 -8.28
C ARG A 94 -3.87 -15.46 -9.21
N ILE A 95 -4.25 -15.70 -10.47
CA ILE A 95 -4.52 -14.64 -11.45
C ILE A 95 -6.03 -14.51 -11.59
N PHE A 96 -6.53 -13.30 -11.30
CA PHE A 96 -7.92 -12.94 -11.49
C PHE A 96 -8.03 -11.99 -12.67
N PHE A 97 -8.72 -12.42 -13.72
CA PHE A 97 -9.06 -11.57 -14.85
C PHE A 97 -10.31 -10.77 -14.53
N ILE A 98 -10.18 -9.45 -14.54
CA ILE A 98 -11.26 -8.52 -14.20
C ILE A 98 -11.70 -7.79 -15.45
N THR A 99 -12.95 -7.96 -15.83
CA THR A 99 -13.58 -7.12 -16.86
C THR A 99 -14.15 -5.84 -16.23
N THR A 100 -13.85 -4.70 -16.84
CA THR A 100 -14.25 -3.35 -16.39
C THR A 100 -15.09 -2.64 -17.46
N MET A 101 -15.62 -1.45 -17.14
CA MET A 101 -16.45 -0.62 -18.05
C MET A 101 -17.73 -1.33 -18.50
N TRP A 102 -18.45 -1.92 -17.55
CA TRP A 102 -19.74 -2.59 -17.76
C TRP A 102 -20.95 -1.64 -17.78
N GLU A 103 -20.73 -0.33 -17.81
CA GLU A 103 -21.77 0.70 -18.00
C GLU A 103 -22.25 0.72 -19.47
N LEU A 104 -22.72 -0.45 -19.93
CA LEU A 104 -23.24 -0.70 -21.27
C LEU A 104 -24.74 -1.02 -21.17
N GLU A 105 -25.51 -0.61 -22.17
CA GLU A 105 -26.96 -0.80 -22.20
C GLU A 105 -27.42 -1.52 -23.47
N GLY A 106 -28.55 -2.22 -23.38
CA GLY A 106 -29.19 -2.89 -24.52
C GLY A 106 -28.23 -3.84 -25.26
N LYS A 107 -28.11 -3.65 -26.58
CA LYS A 107 -27.29 -4.50 -27.46
C LYS A 107 -25.80 -4.50 -27.09
N ASP A 108 -25.27 -3.39 -26.59
CA ASP A 108 -23.85 -3.28 -26.25
C ASP A 108 -23.50 -4.14 -25.03
N TYR A 109 -24.45 -4.30 -24.10
CA TYR A 109 -24.31 -5.21 -22.96
C TYR A 109 -24.24 -6.66 -23.42
N ASP A 110 -25.14 -7.08 -24.32
CA ASP A 110 -25.16 -8.44 -24.88
C ASP A 110 -23.87 -8.75 -25.66
N GLU A 111 -23.36 -7.78 -26.43
CA GLU A 111 -22.06 -7.90 -27.08
C GLU A 111 -20.91 -8.00 -26.07
N GLY A 112 -20.96 -7.25 -24.96
CA GLY A 112 -20.02 -7.36 -23.84
C GLY A 112 -19.97 -8.77 -23.25
N LEU A 113 -21.12 -9.44 -23.09
CA LEU A 113 -21.17 -10.84 -22.65
C LEU A 113 -20.49 -11.78 -23.64
N LEU A 114 -20.70 -11.59 -24.94
CA LEU A 114 -20.05 -12.37 -26.00
C LEU A 114 -18.54 -12.13 -26.02
N ARG A 115 -18.09 -10.87 -25.83
CA ARG A 115 -16.67 -10.52 -25.72
C ARG A 115 -16.02 -11.21 -24.52
N GLU A 116 -16.65 -11.18 -23.34
CA GLU A 116 -16.14 -11.85 -22.14
C GLU A 116 -16.03 -13.37 -22.35
N SER A 117 -17.07 -13.97 -22.94
CA SER A 117 -17.05 -15.39 -23.28
C SER A 117 -15.90 -15.74 -24.23
N ARG A 118 -15.64 -14.92 -25.25
CA ARG A 118 -14.49 -15.11 -26.15
C ARG A 118 -13.16 -14.98 -25.42
N LEU A 119 -12.99 -14.00 -24.53
CA LEU A 119 -11.78 -13.84 -23.72
C LEU A 119 -11.50 -15.11 -22.89
N VAL A 120 -12.53 -15.65 -22.22
CA VAL A 120 -12.40 -16.82 -21.34
C VAL A 120 -12.22 -18.14 -22.10
N THR A 121 -12.80 -18.28 -23.29
CA THR A 121 -12.79 -19.57 -24.02
C THR A 121 -11.62 -19.69 -25.00
N THR A 122 -11.16 -18.58 -25.59
CA THR A 122 -10.11 -18.58 -26.61
C THR A 122 -8.75 -18.86 -25.98
N ARG A 123 -7.99 -19.81 -26.54
CA ARG A 123 -6.71 -20.28 -25.99
C ARG A 123 -5.63 -19.19 -26.02
N GLU A 124 -5.65 -18.37 -27.05
CA GLU A 124 -4.73 -17.28 -27.29
C GLU A 124 -5.00 -16.11 -26.33
N PHE A 125 -6.23 -15.98 -25.84
CA PHE A 125 -6.63 -15.08 -24.77
C PHE A 125 -6.55 -15.80 -23.41
N TRP A 126 -7.50 -15.56 -22.50
CA TRP A 126 -7.43 -16.04 -21.12
C TRP A 126 -7.65 -17.54 -20.98
N GLY A 127 -8.15 -18.23 -22.01
CA GLY A 127 -8.60 -19.61 -21.89
C GLY A 127 -7.53 -20.60 -21.44
N ARG A 128 -6.24 -20.37 -21.71
CA ARG A 128 -5.17 -21.20 -21.12
C ARG A 128 -5.13 -21.06 -19.60
N PHE A 129 -5.13 -19.83 -19.10
CA PHE A 129 -5.07 -19.54 -17.68
C PHE A 129 -6.35 -19.95 -16.95
N CYS A 130 -7.53 -19.70 -17.54
CA CYS A 130 -8.81 -20.13 -16.97
C CYS A 130 -8.90 -21.67 -16.83
N ARG A 131 -8.42 -22.43 -17.82
CA ARG A 131 -8.33 -23.90 -17.71
C ARG A 131 -7.38 -24.39 -16.63
N ASN A 132 -6.40 -23.56 -16.25
CA ASN A 132 -5.44 -23.81 -15.19
C ASN A 132 -5.85 -23.17 -13.85
N GLY A 133 -7.11 -22.75 -13.70
CA GLY A 133 -7.69 -22.31 -12.43
C GLY A 133 -7.80 -20.80 -12.23
N SER A 134 -7.35 -19.97 -13.18
CA SER A 134 -7.59 -18.52 -13.09
C SER A 134 -9.08 -18.20 -13.11
N GLN A 135 -9.49 -17.26 -12.25
CA GLN A 135 -10.88 -16.85 -12.14
C GLN A 135 -11.15 -15.59 -12.96
N THR A 136 -12.37 -15.49 -13.49
CA THR A 136 -12.86 -14.27 -14.13
C THR A 136 -13.89 -13.60 -13.23
N LYS A 137 -13.77 -12.29 -13.03
CA LYS A 137 -14.70 -11.47 -12.25
C LYS A 137 -15.04 -10.20 -13.02
N ARG A 138 -16.15 -9.56 -12.66
CA ARG A 138 -16.57 -8.28 -13.22
C ARG A 138 -16.50 -7.21 -12.15
N TRP A 139 -15.81 -6.10 -12.44
CA TRP A 139 -15.95 -4.89 -11.63
C TRP A 139 -17.06 -4.02 -12.21
N ARG A 140 -18.05 -3.66 -11.38
CA ARG A 140 -19.30 -3.02 -11.81
C ARG A 140 -19.34 -1.52 -11.55
N GLY A 141 -18.20 -0.92 -11.23
CA GLY A 141 -18.09 0.53 -10.95
C GLY A 141 -18.30 0.88 -9.48
N ASP A 142 -18.63 -0.10 -8.62
CA ASP A 142 -18.93 0.11 -7.20
C ASP A 142 -17.89 -0.53 -6.27
N GLU A 143 -17.89 -0.10 -5.01
CA GLU A 143 -16.99 -0.59 -3.96
C GLU A 143 -17.28 -2.05 -3.58
N SER A 144 -18.54 -2.48 -3.56
CA SER A 144 -18.93 -3.83 -3.16
C SER A 144 -18.38 -4.88 -4.13
N SER A 145 -18.46 -4.62 -5.44
CA SER A 145 -17.86 -5.51 -6.44
C SER A 145 -16.33 -5.56 -6.33
N ALA A 146 -15.66 -4.43 -6.06
CA ALA A 146 -14.20 -4.41 -5.84
C ALA A 146 -13.78 -5.22 -4.59
N LEU A 147 -14.44 -4.97 -3.45
CA LEU A 147 -14.15 -5.68 -2.19
C LEU A 147 -14.44 -7.18 -2.29
N SER A 148 -15.48 -7.58 -3.01
CA SER A 148 -15.81 -8.99 -3.26
C SER A 148 -14.69 -9.71 -4.04
N ILE A 149 -14.09 -9.04 -5.03
CA ILE A 149 -12.96 -9.57 -5.80
C ILE A 149 -11.73 -9.76 -4.88
N ILE A 150 -11.37 -8.72 -4.12
CA ILE A 150 -10.22 -8.76 -3.20
C ILE A 150 -10.42 -9.85 -2.14
N HIS A 151 -11.62 -9.93 -1.54
CA HIS A 151 -11.96 -10.94 -0.55
C HIS A 151 -11.86 -12.36 -1.11
N SER A 152 -12.30 -12.58 -2.35
CA SER A 152 -12.19 -13.88 -3.02
C SER A 152 -10.72 -14.31 -3.17
N LEU A 153 -9.84 -13.39 -3.54
CA LEU A 153 -8.41 -13.65 -3.69
C LEU A 153 -7.72 -13.95 -2.35
N ILE A 154 -8.06 -13.20 -1.31
CA ILE A 154 -7.55 -13.41 0.06
C ILE A 154 -8.00 -14.76 0.60
N THR A 155 -9.29 -15.09 0.46
CA THR A 155 -9.84 -16.37 0.91
C THR A 155 -9.12 -17.55 0.23
N LEU A 156 -8.89 -17.45 -1.08
CA LEU A 156 -8.16 -18.46 -1.84
C LEU A 156 -6.70 -18.60 -1.36
N SER A 157 -6.06 -17.50 -0.98
CA SER A 157 -4.68 -17.50 -0.46
C SER A 157 -4.58 -18.17 0.92
N GLU A 158 -5.62 -18.05 1.73
CA GLU A 158 -5.70 -18.67 3.05
C GLU A 158 -6.02 -20.16 2.98
N SER A 159 -6.91 -20.56 2.08
CA SER A 159 -7.33 -21.96 1.95
C SER A 159 -6.29 -22.81 1.22
N GLU A 160 -5.66 -22.27 0.17
CA GLU A 160 -4.79 -23.04 -0.72
C GLU A 160 -3.31 -22.64 -0.63
N GLY A 161 -2.96 -21.75 0.30
CA GLY A 161 -1.60 -21.24 0.47
C GLY A 161 -1.21 -20.22 -0.60
N TYR A 162 0.09 -20.06 -0.81
CA TYR A 162 0.65 -19.03 -1.69
C TYR A 162 1.55 -19.66 -2.74
N THR A 163 1.50 -19.11 -3.95
CA THR A 163 2.28 -19.61 -5.09
C THR A 163 3.23 -18.53 -5.57
N SER A 164 4.53 -18.84 -5.60
CA SER A 164 5.54 -17.97 -6.19
C SER A 164 5.33 -17.83 -7.70
N LEU A 165 5.46 -16.62 -8.23
CA LEU A 165 5.45 -16.37 -9.66
C LEU A 165 6.72 -16.91 -10.32
N LEU A 166 6.65 -17.21 -11.62
CA LEU A 166 7.81 -17.67 -12.39
C LEU A 166 8.97 -16.66 -12.33
N ILE A 167 8.70 -15.37 -12.55
CA ILE A 167 9.73 -14.33 -12.53
C ILE A 167 10.47 -14.25 -11.19
N GLN A 168 9.76 -14.49 -10.08
CA GLN A 168 10.34 -14.46 -8.74
C GLN A 168 11.36 -15.58 -8.57
N ARG A 169 11.00 -16.80 -8.97
CA ARG A 169 11.90 -17.96 -8.96
C ARG A 169 13.08 -17.74 -9.90
N GLU A 170 12.83 -17.26 -11.12
CA GLU A 170 13.87 -17.01 -12.11
C GLU A 170 14.94 -16.02 -11.62
N ILE A 171 14.52 -14.89 -11.06
CA ILE A 171 15.44 -13.85 -10.57
C ILE A 171 16.08 -14.24 -9.25
N VAL A 172 15.31 -14.74 -8.28
CA VAL A 172 15.77 -14.92 -6.90
C VAL A 172 16.39 -16.29 -6.67
N ASP A 173 15.76 -17.36 -7.13
CA ASP A 173 16.22 -18.73 -6.89
C ASP A 173 17.25 -19.15 -7.94
N ASN A 174 16.92 -18.95 -9.22
CA ASN A 174 17.76 -19.34 -10.35
C ASN A 174 18.83 -18.29 -10.70
N LYS A 175 18.83 -17.12 -10.05
CA LYS A 175 19.80 -16.03 -10.25
C LYS A 175 19.92 -15.57 -11.71
N LYS A 176 18.85 -15.69 -12.49
CA LYS A 176 18.82 -15.19 -13.86
C LYS A 176 18.85 -13.66 -13.85
N THR A 177 19.50 -13.09 -14.85
CA THR A 177 19.32 -11.67 -15.19
C THR A 177 17.96 -11.46 -15.84
N LEU A 178 17.41 -10.23 -15.82
CA LEU A 178 16.10 -9.95 -16.39
C LEU A 178 15.97 -10.40 -17.86
N LYS A 179 17.02 -10.21 -18.66
CA LYS A 179 17.06 -10.67 -20.05
C LYS A 179 17.02 -12.19 -20.23
N GLU A 180 17.42 -12.97 -19.24
CA GLU A 180 17.43 -14.45 -19.29
C GLU A 180 16.11 -15.06 -18.81
N THR A 181 15.24 -14.25 -18.21
CA THR A 181 13.90 -14.66 -17.78
C THR A 181 12.99 -14.91 -18.97
N MET A 182 11.93 -15.69 -18.78
CA MET A 182 10.94 -15.93 -19.83
C MET A 182 10.29 -14.61 -20.30
N ALA A 183 9.97 -13.71 -19.37
CA ALA A 183 9.39 -12.41 -19.69
C ALA A 183 10.36 -11.50 -20.45
N GLY A 184 11.64 -11.47 -20.07
CA GLY A 184 12.65 -10.71 -20.78
C GLY A 184 12.91 -11.24 -22.19
N GLN A 185 12.90 -12.56 -22.38
CA GLN A 185 13.05 -13.18 -23.70
C GLN A 185 11.84 -12.90 -24.60
N GLU A 186 10.62 -12.99 -24.08
CA GLU A 186 9.41 -12.62 -24.83
C GLU A 186 9.52 -11.19 -25.35
N LEU A 187 9.86 -10.24 -24.49
CA LEU A 187 10.00 -8.84 -24.88
C LEU A 187 11.14 -8.60 -25.88
N LEU A 188 12.29 -9.26 -25.70
CA LEU A 188 13.41 -9.18 -26.65
C LEU A 188 13.05 -9.77 -28.01
N SER A 189 12.29 -10.86 -28.04
CA SER A 189 11.86 -11.49 -29.28
C SER A 189 10.98 -10.55 -30.11
N GLU A 190 10.15 -9.74 -29.45
CA GLU A 190 9.36 -8.73 -30.13
C GLU A 190 10.22 -7.64 -30.78
N TYR A 191 11.24 -7.15 -30.07
CA TYR A 191 12.20 -6.20 -30.63
C TYR A 191 12.93 -6.77 -31.85
N VAL A 192 13.36 -8.03 -31.78
CA VAL A 192 14.03 -8.70 -32.90
C VAL A 192 13.09 -8.86 -34.10
N LEU A 193 11.82 -9.22 -33.87
CA LEU A 193 10.83 -9.34 -34.95
C LEU A 193 10.49 -7.98 -35.57
N ALA A 194 10.39 -6.92 -34.77
CA ALA A 194 10.16 -5.56 -35.25
C ALA A 194 11.38 -5.06 -36.07
N GLU A 195 12.59 -5.27 -35.58
CA GLU A 195 13.84 -4.94 -36.27
C GLU A 195 13.96 -5.67 -37.62
N SER A 196 13.62 -6.96 -37.67
CA SER A 196 13.62 -7.73 -38.91
C SER A 196 12.66 -7.15 -39.93
N LYS A 197 11.41 -6.85 -39.53
CA LYS A 197 10.40 -6.27 -40.44
C LYS A 197 10.83 -4.93 -41.02
N LEU A 198 11.38 -4.04 -40.19
CA LEU A 198 11.88 -2.74 -40.66
C LEU A 198 13.11 -2.92 -41.58
N SER A 199 13.99 -3.87 -41.27
CA SER A 199 15.14 -4.20 -42.09
C SER A 199 14.72 -4.74 -43.47
N ASP A 200 13.73 -5.62 -43.52
CA ASP A 200 13.15 -6.16 -44.75
C ASP A 200 12.48 -5.07 -45.59
N GLN A 201 11.73 -4.17 -44.94
CA GLN A 201 11.13 -3.00 -45.61
C GLN A 201 12.21 -2.09 -46.21
N LEU A 202 13.26 -1.80 -45.45
CA LEU A 202 14.39 -0.99 -45.91
C LEU A 202 15.11 -1.65 -47.08
N GLN A 203 15.34 -2.96 -47.04
CA GLN A 203 15.94 -3.70 -48.15
C GLN A 203 15.04 -3.68 -49.40
N SER A 204 13.73 -3.86 -49.22
CA SER A 204 12.76 -3.82 -50.32
C SER A 204 12.71 -2.45 -50.99
N LEU A 205 12.77 -1.36 -50.22
CA LEU A 205 12.78 0.01 -50.74
C LEU A 205 14.12 0.33 -51.43
N GLN A 206 15.25 -0.10 -50.85
CA GLN A 206 16.57 0.09 -51.47
C GLN A 206 16.69 -0.62 -52.81
N SER A 207 16.17 -1.86 -52.90
CA SER A 207 16.17 -2.62 -54.16
C SER A 207 15.35 -1.94 -55.25
N LYS A 208 14.18 -1.36 -54.91
CA LYS A 208 13.35 -0.59 -55.86
C LYS A 208 14.07 0.65 -56.41
N THR A 209 14.86 1.33 -55.57
CA THR A 209 15.65 2.50 -55.95
C THR A 209 16.80 2.17 -56.91
N THR A 210 17.34 0.94 -56.87
CA THR A 210 18.50 0.55 -57.69
C THR A 210 18.15 0.32 -59.16
N TYR A 211 16.87 0.09 -59.50
CA TYR A 211 16.38 -0.14 -60.87
C TYR A 211 15.82 1.12 -61.56
N THR A 212 15.66 2.23 -60.84
CA THR A 212 15.17 3.50 -61.36
C THR A 212 16.31 4.52 -61.41
N THR A 213 16.33 5.39 -62.42
CA THR A 213 17.30 6.50 -62.57
C THR A 213 17.21 7.47 -61.39
N GLY A 214 17.90 7.15 -60.28
CA GLY A 214 17.88 7.88 -59.02
C GLY A 214 16.59 7.69 -58.21
N PRO A 215 16.66 7.67 -56.86
CA PRO A 215 15.47 7.74 -56.02
C PRO A 215 14.73 9.06 -56.26
N PRO A 216 13.39 9.04 -56.44
CA PRO A 216 12.56 10.22 -56.22
C PRO A 216 12.82 10.78 -54.80
N PRO A 217 12.75 12.11 -54.59
CA PRO A 217 12.97 12.74 -53.29
C PRO A 217 12.11 12.16 -52.15
N ASP A 218 10.91 11.69 -52.51
CA ASP A 218 9.94 11.04 -51.61
C ASP A 218 10.47 9.70 -51.04
N ILE A 219 11.17 8.91 -51.85
CA ILE A 219 11.71 7.59 -51.44
C ILE A 219 12.96 7.74 -50.57
N GLU A 220 13.80 8.75 -50.86
CA GLU A 220 15.01 9.01 -50.08
C GLU A 220 14.68 9.52 -48.67
N GLY A 221 13.60 10.30 -48.52
CA GLY A 221 13.02 10.67 -47.23
C GLY A 221 12.58 9.45 -46.40
N SER A 222 11.79 8.55 -46.99
CA SER A 222 11.34 7.33 -46.30
C SER A 222 12.50 6.38 -45.93
N LEU A 223 13.55 6.30 -46.77
CA LEU A 223 14.74 5.51 -46.45
C LEU A 223 15.54 6.10 -45.29
N ALA A 224 15.66 7.43 -45.22
CA ALA A 224 16.29 8.11 -44.10
C ALA A 224 15.50 7.91 -42.79
N GLU A 225 14.16 7.96 -42.87
CA GLU A 225 13.26 7.74 -41.74
C GLU A 225 13.36 6.32 -41.19
N LEU A 226 13.27 5.28 -42.05
CA LEU A 226 13.45 3.89 -41.62
C LEU A 226 14.83 3.63 -41.02
N ARG A 227 15.89 4.20 -41.61
CA ARG A 227 17.26 4.06 -41.06
C ARG A 227 17.37 4.67 -39.67
N LYS A 228 16.75 5.83 -39.48
CA LYS A 228 16.69 6.49 -38.19
C LYS A 228 15.93 5.63 -37.18
N GLU A 229 14.77 5.11 -37.55
CA GLU A 229 13.95 4.25 -36.69
C GLU A 229 14.68 2.98 -36.25
N ILE A 230 15.37 2.28 -37.16
CA ILE A 230 16.20 1.12 -36.82
C ILE A 230 17.35 1.51 -35.88
N LYS A 231 17.99 2.66 -36.12
CA LYS A 231 19.08 3.15 -35.26
C LYS A 231 18.60 3.48 -33.86
N ASP A 232 17.46 4.18 -33.76
CA ASP A 232 16.85 4.57 -32.49
C ASP A 232 16.40 3.32 -31.72
N MET A 233 15.84 2.32 -32.39
CA MET A 233 15.47 1.03 -31.80
C MET A 233 16.69 0.23 -31.31
N LYS A 234 17.79 0.21 -32.06
CA LYS A 234 19.07 -0.41 -31.62
C LYS A 234 19.66 0.30 -30.41
N TYR A 235 19.61 1.63 -30.39
CA TYR A 235 20.08 2.43 -29.28
C TYR A 235 19.21 2.22 -28.03
N ALA A 236 17.88 2.15 -28.19
CA ALA A 236 16.98 1.79 -27.11
C ALA A 236 17.32 0.41 -26.53
N LYS A 237 17.51 -0.61 -27.39
CA LYS A 237 17.92 -1.95 -26.97
C LYS A 237 19.25 -1.97 -26.18
N SER A 238 20.28 -1.26 -26.64
CA SER A 238 21.58 -1.26 -25.92
C SER A 238 21.53 -0.48 -24.61
N LYS A 239 20.79 0.64 -24.58
CA LYS A 239 20.56 1.43 -23.36
C LYS A 239 19.81 0.59 -22.32
N LEU A 240 18.85 -0.23 -22.76
CA LEU A 240 18.13 -1.17 -21.91
C LEU A 240 19.04 -2.22 -21.27
N GLU A 241 19.97 -2.81 -22.01
CA GLU A 241 20.92 -3.80 -21.48
C GLU A 241 21.83 -3.26 -20.36
N VAL A 242 22.22 -1.99 -20.45
CA VAL A 242 23.04 -1.31 -19.45
C VAL A 242 22.19 -0.88 -18.24
N SER A 243 21.04 -0.27 -18.51
CA SER A 243 20.13 0.26 -17.49
C SER A 243 19.66 -0.80 -16.48
N ILE A 244 19.49 -2.05 -16.88
CA ILE A 244 19.10 -3.15 -15.98
C ILE A 244 20.08 -3.37 -14.83
N LYS A 245 21.39 -3.30 -15.09
CA LYS A 245 22.38 -3.58 -14.04
C LYS A 245 22.54 -2.39 -13.09
N ASP A 246 22.46 -1.18 -13.63
CA ASP A 246 22.68 0.04 -12.87
C ASP A 246 21.43 0.47 -12.10
N LEU A 247 20.22 0.29 -12.66
CA LEU A 247 18.95 0.63 -12.00
C LEU A 247 18.72 -0.17 -10.72
N PHE A 248 19.08 -1.46 -10.69
CA PHE A 248 18.88 -2.29 -9.50
C PHE A 248 19.76 -1.80 -8.34
N VAL A 249 21.02 -1.46 -8.62
CA VAL A 249 21.98 -1.02 -7.60
C VAL A 249 21.68 0.41 -7.13
N GLU A 250 21.41 1.32 -8.06
CA GLU A 250 21.12 2.72 -7.74
C GLU A 250 19.82 2.84 -6.94
N ARG A 251 18.74 2.15 -7.37
CA ARG A 251 17.46 2.16 -6.64
C ARG A 251 17.57 1.50 -5.28
N GLU A 252 18.26 0.37 -5.15
CA GLU A 252 18.45 -0.31 -3.85
C GLU A 252 19.17 0.61 -2.85
N SER A 253 20.18 1.38 -3.31
CA SER A 253 20.88 2.35 -2.47
C SER A 253 20.01 3.55 -2.04
N ALA A 254 19.23 4.12 -2.97
CA ALA A 254 18.37 5.27 -2.72
C ALA A 254 17.23 4.92 -1.74
N TYR A 255 16.61 3.75 -1.93
CA TYR A 255 15.55 3.28 -1.06
C TYR A 255 16.07 2.83 0.31
N ALA A 256 17.28 2.24 0.40
CA ALA A 256 17.89 1.87 1.67
C ALA A 256 18.17 3.09 2.57
N ALA A 257 18.61 4.21 1.97
CA ALA A 257 18.81 5.46 2.70
C ALA A 257 17.49 6.02 3.27
N VAL A 258 16.43 6.04 2.45
CA VAL A 258 15.08 6.47 2.89
C VAL A 258 14.58 5.58 4.02
N LEU A 259 14.77 4.27 3.92
CA LEU A 259 14.37 3.34 4.98
C LEU A 259 15.11 3.53 6.29
N SER A 260 16.43 3.75 6.24
CA SER A 260 17.22 4.00 7.44
C SER A 260 16.68 5.22 8.19
N GLN A 261 16.46 6.31 7.47
CA GLN A 261 15.89 7.52 8.04
C GLN A 261 14.49 7.29 8.63
N MET A 262 13.65 6.50 7.96
CA MET A 262 12.33 6.20 8.45
C MET A 262 12.37 5.29 9.70
N CYS A 263 13.25 4.30 9.76
CA CYS A 263 13.44 3.47 10.95
C CYS A 263 13.82 4.32 12.17
N ASP A 264 14.73 5.28 12.00
CA ASP A 264 15.11 6.22 13.04
C ASP A 264 13.90 7.06 13.50
N ASP A 265 13.10 7.54 12.55
CA ASP A 265 11.86 8.28 12.85
C ASP A 265 10.79 7.43 13.52
N GLN A 266 10.75 6.12 13.29
CA GLN A 266 9.85 5.19 13.98
C GLN A 266 10.30 4.95 15.42
N GLN A 267 11.61 4.77 15.64
CA GLN A 267 12.16 4.62 16.98
C GLN A 267 11.90 5.88 17.82
N LYS A 268 12.08 7.07 17.24
CA LYS A 268 11.74 8.34 17.89
C LYS A 268 10.25 8.42 18.23
N LEU A 269 9.37 8.11 17.27
CA LEU A 269 7.92 8.14 17.50
C LEU A 269 7.49 7.12 18.57
N ALA A 270 8.08 5.93 18.59
CA ALA A 270 7.80 4.92 19.60
C ALA A 270 8.25 5.39 21.01
N ALA A 271 9.39 6.08 21.10
CA ALA A 271 9.85 6.70 22.34
C ALA A 271 8.89 7.80 22.81
N GLU A 272 8.42 8.67 21.91
CA GLU A 272 7.43 9.71 22.22
C GLU A 272 6.09 9.13 22.71
N VAL A 273 5.61 8.05 22.09
CA VAL A 273 4.38 7.35 22.52
C VAL A 273 4.55 6.78 23.93
N GLU A 274 5.69 6.14 24.21
CA GLU A 274 5.97 5.56 25.52
C GLU A 274 6.14 6.63 26.60
N GLU A 275 6.78 7.76 26.28
CA GLU A 275 6.89 8.91 27.18
C GLU A 275 5.50 9.50 27.50
N GLY A 276 4.66 9.70 26.48
CA GLY A 276 3.28 10.16 26.65
C GLY A 276 2.46 9.22 27.53
N ARG A 277 2.64 7.90 27.36
CA ARG A 277 1.98 6.87 28.19
C ARG A 277 2.40 6.97 29.65
N ARG A 278 3.70 7.13 29.92
CA ARG A 278 4.23 7.31 31.28
C ARG A 278 3.73 8.60 31.92
N LYS A 279 3.61 9.70 31.14
CA LYS A 279 3.03 10.95 31.64
C LYS A 279 1.56 10.75 32.03
N TYR A 280 0.77 10.10 31.19
CA TYR A 280 -0.63 9.79 31.47
C TYR A 280 -0.80 8.91 32.72
N GLN A 281 0.05 7.89 32.90
CA GLN A 281 0.03 7.05 34.10
C GLN A 281 0.34 7.82 35.38
N ARG A 282 1.35 8.70 35.36
CA ARG A 282 1.68 9.55 36.52
C ARG A 282 0.51 10.46 36.91
N LEU A 283 -0.11 11.13 35.93
CA LEU A 283 -1.28 11.97 36.18
C LEU A 283 -2.46 11.15 36.77
N GLN A 284 -2.66 9.90 36.34
CA GLN A 284 -3.67 9.02 36.94
C GLN A 284 -3.36 8.66 38.41
N GLU A 285 -2.09 8.44 38.74
CA GLU A 285 -1.65 8.16 40.11
C GLU A 285 -1.81 9.39 41.00
N GLU A 286 -1.41 10.57 40.51
CA GLU A 286 -1.59 11.86 41.18
C GLU A 286 -3.07 12.15 41.44
N MET A 287 -3.96 11.93 40.47
CA MET A 287 -5.40 12.09 40.67
C MET A 287 -5.96 11.15 41.75
N LYS A 288 -5.56 9.88 41.76
CA LYS A 288 -6.01 8.93 42.80
C LYS A 288 -5.52 9.34 44.19
N SER A 289 -4.26 9.75 44.30
CA SER A 289 -3.70 10.26 45.55
C SER A 289 -4.44 11.50 46.02
N ASN A 290 -4.79 12.41 45.11
CA ASN A 290 -5.50 13.64 45.44
C ASN A 290 -6.96 13.36 45.87
N GLU A 291 -7.64 12.41 45.21
CA GLU A 291 -8.96 11.95 45.66
C GLU A 291 -8.93 11.31 47.05
N GLU A 292 -7.87 10.58 47.39
CA GLU A 292 -7.68 10.00 48.72
C GLU A 292 -7.48 11.08 49.78
N LEU A 293 -6.62 12.07 49.53
CA LEU A 293 -6.45 13.23 50.40
C LEU A 293 -7.78 13.97 50.63
N LEU A 294 -8.56 14.19 49.57
CA LEU A 294 -9.90 14.78 49.67
C LEU A 294 -10.86 13.96 50.55
N ARG A 295 -10.76 12.62 50.51
CA ARG A 295 -11.57 11.77 51.40
C ARG A 295 -11.13 11.89 52.85
N GLU A 296 -9.82 11.92 53.10
CA GLU A 296 -9.27 12.08 54.45
C GLU A 296 -9.63 13.44 55.05
N GLU A 297 -9.52 14.52 54.27
CA GLU A 297 -9.89 15.87 54.70
C GLU A 297 -11.39 16.01 54.97
N ARG A 298 -12.25 15.52 54.08
CA ARG A 298 -13.71 15.49 54.35
C ARG A 298 -14.03 14.76 55.65
N HIS A 299 -13.38 13.62 55.88
CA HIS A 299 -13.56 12.87 57.12
C HIS A 299 -13.05 13.65 58.35
N HIS A 300 -11.93 14.37 58.22
CA HIS A 300 -11.42 15.24 59.27
C HIS A 300 -12.43 16.32 59.67
N TRP A 301 -13.01 17.02 58.67
CA TRP A 301 -13.99 18.06 58.89
C TRP A 301 -15.31 17.53 59.49
N GLU A 302 -15.80 16.38 59.01
CA GLU A 302 -16.94 15.68 59.59
C GLU A 302 -16.72 15.37 61.08
N MET A 303 -15.53 14.89 61.44
CA MET A 303 -15.17 14.59 62.83
C MET A 303 -15.06 15.86 63.69
N LYS A 304 -14.55 16.97 63.14
CA LYS A 304 -14.48 18.28 63.82
C LYS A 304 -15.90 18.81 64.11
N ARG A 305 -16.81 18.72 63.13
CA ARG A 305 -18.24 19.05 63.30
C ARG A 305 -18.95 18.15 64.32
N ALA A 306 -18.74 16.84 64.26
CA ALA A 306 -19.36 15.89 65.19
C ALA A 306 -18.99 16.16 66.67
N LYS A 307 -17.73 16.54 66.94
CA LYS A 307 -17.28 16.94 68.28
C LYS A 307 -17.94 18.24 68.75
N LEU A 308 -18.12 19.20 67.86
CA LEU A 308 -18.84 20.45 68.15
C LEU A 308 -20.32 20.18 68.45
N ASP A 309 -20.97 19.33 67.66
CA ASP A 309 -22.35 18.91 67.89
C ASP A 309 -22.51 18.22 69.26
N GLU A 310 -21.55 17.40 69.66
CA GLU A 310 -21.53 16.73 70.96
C GLU A 310 -21.40 17.75 72.11
N ALA A 311 -20.47 18.71 72.00
CA ALA A 311 -20.29 19.78 72.99
C ALA A 311 -21.53 20.69 73.08
N ALA A 312 -22.21 20.94 71.95
CA ALA A 312 -23.47 21.68 71.90
C ALA A 312 -24.60 20.93 72.62
N ARG A 313 -24.75 19.62 72.35
CA ARG A 313 -25.74 18.76 73.04
C ARG A 313 -25.51 18.68 74.55
N ALA A 314 -24.25 18.68 75.00
CA ALA A 314 -23.88 18.65 76.41
C ALA A 314 -24.03 20.01 77.13
N GLY A 315 -24.35 21.09 76.41
CA GLY A 315 -24.55 22.43 76.98
C GLY A 315 -23.25 23.12 77.42
N TRP A 316 -22.09 22.69 76.92
CA TRP A 316 -20.78 23.15 77.39
C TRP A 316 -20.31 24.49 76.77
N ARG A 317 -21.07 25.05 75.81
CA ARG A 317 -20.75 26.32 75.14
C ARG A 317 -21.97 27.22 75.00
N ARG A 318 -21.75 28.54 74.99
CA ARG A 318 -22.79 29.53 74.68
C ARG A 318 -23.11 29.47 73.18
N ARG A 319 -24.38 29.66 72.81
CA ARG A 319 -24.87 29.56 71.41
C ARG A 319 -24.06 30.42 70.43
N GLU A 320 -23.78 31.66 70.80
CA GLU A 320 -22.97 32.60 70.01
C GLU A 320 -21.54 32.09 69.75
N SER A 321 -20.92 31.39 70.71
CA SER A 321 -19.59 30.80 70.56
C SER A 321 -19.57 29.49 69.75
N LEU A 322 -20.73 28.85 69.56
CA LEU A 322 -20.88 27.69 68.67
C LEU A 322 -21.02 28.16 67.23
N ASP A 323 -21.86 29.19 66.99
CA ASP A 323 -22.07 29.75 65.66
C ASP A 323 -20.77 30.26 65.04
N THR A 324 -19.92 30.97 65.81
CA THR A 324 -18.58 31.39 65.35
C THR A 324 -17.67 30.19 65.01
N ALA A 325 -17.73 29.12 65.80
CA ALA A 325 -16.88 27.95 65.58
C ALA A 325 -17.33 27.11 64.35
N TYR A 326 -18.62 27.09 64.03
CA TYR A 326 -19.10 26.50 62.77
C TYR A 326 -18.69 27.37 61.56
N GLN A 327 -18.78 28.70 61.67
CA GLN A 327 -18.34 29.60 60.61
C GLN A 327 -16.84 29.45 60.31
N GLU A 328 -15.99 29.37 61.33
CA GLU A 328 -14.55 29.12 61.13
C GLU A 328 -14.29 27.79 60.41
N ILE A 329 -15.06 26.74 60.70
CA ILE A 329 -14.94 25.46 60.02
C ILE A 329 -15.40 25.55 58.55
N ASP A 330 -16.52 26.21 58.30
CA ASP A 330 -17.06 26.37 56.94
C ASP A 330 -16.12 27.22 56.07
N ASP A 331 -15.55 28.29 56.63
CA ASP A 331 -14.60 29.17 55.92
C ASP A 331 -13.30 28.42 55.60
N GLU A 332 -12.74 27.65 56.55
CA GLU A 332 -11.54 26.83 56.35
C GLU A 332 -11.78 25.69 55.34
N GLU A 333 -12.92 25.00 55.40
CA GLU A 333 -13.30 23.94 54.46
C GLU A 333 -13.51 24.49 53.04
N THR A 334 -14.14 25.66 52.92
CA THR A 334 -14.42 26.29 51.62
C THR A 334 -13.12 26.69 50.92
N LEU A 335 -12.19 27.34 51.62
CA LEU A 335 -10.91 27.77 51.06
C LEU A 335 -10.08 26.58 50.54
N LEU A 336 -10.08 25.47 51.28
CA LEU A 336 -9.33 24.26 50.94
C LEU A 336 -9.97 23.53 49.75
N ASN A 337 -11.30 23.43 49.73
CA ASN A 337 -12.04 22.85 48.61
C ASN A 337 -11.86 23.65 47.31
N GLU A 338 -11.77 24.98 47.38
CA GLU A 338 -11.45 25.80 46.20
C GLU A 338 -10.05 25.49 45.65
N GLN A 339 -9.02 25.46 46.51
CA GLN A 339 -7.65 25.17 46.09
C GLN A 339 -7.47 23.76 45.50
N LEU A 340 -8.10 22.75 46.10
CA LEU A 340 -8.06 21.39 45.56
C LEU A 340 -8.91 21.25 44.30
N GLY A 341 -10.03 21.98 44.19
CA GLY A 341 -10.88 22.01 43.00
C GLY A 341 -10.13 22.54 41.78
N GLU A 342 -9.43 23.68 41.91
CA GLU A 342 -8.59 24.23 40.85
C GLU A 342 -7.49 23.25 40.41
N PHE A 343 -6.86 22.57 41.36
CA PHE A 343 -5.84 21.56 41.07
C PHE A 343 -6.41 20.29 40.40
N GLN A 344 -7.65 19.90 40.71
CA GLN A 344 -8.33 18.80 40.02
C GLN A 344 -8.68 19.18 38.58
N ASP A 345 -9.23 20.37 38.37
CA ASP A 345 -9.59 20.88 37.05
C ASP A 345 -8.35 20.97 36.14
N GLU A 346 -7.21 21.47 36.66
CA GLU A 346 -5.95 21.52 35.93
C GLU A 346 -5.43 20.12 35.55
N ASN A 347 -5.53 19.15 36.46
CA ASN A 347 -5.13 17.77 36.18
C ASN A 347 -6.04 17.09 35.16
N GLU A 348 -7.35 17.32 35.22
CA GLU A 348 -8.31 16.82 34.24
C GLU A 348 -8.05 17.40 32.85
N GLU A 349 -7.76 18.69 32.75
CA GLU A 349 -7.38 19.35 31.49
C GLU A 349 -6.09 18.75 30.91
N ASN A 350 -5.06 18.61 31.76
CA ASN A 350 -3.78 18.01 31.38
C ASN A 350 -3.93 16.54 30.92
N MET A 351 -4.81 15.78 31.57
CA MET A 351 -5.14 14.41 31.21
C MET A 351 -5.86 14.34 29.85
N SER A 352 -6.85 15.21 29.64
CA SER A 352 -7.58 15.33 28.38
C SER A 352 -6.63 15.66 27.22
N GLN A 353 -5.76 16.66 27.41
CA GLN A 353 -4.80 17.06 26.39
C GLN A 353 -3.75 15.97 26.10
N THR A 354 -3.25 15.29 27.14
CA THR A 354 -2.30 14.18 26.99
C THR A 354 -2.94 13.00 26.26
N SER A 355 -4.20 12.67 26.57
CA SER A 355 -4.96 11.62 25.88
C SER A 355 -5.18 11.92 24.40
N GLN A 356 -5.57 13.16 24.06
CA GLN A 356 -5.72 13.57 22.67
C GLN A 356 -4.40 13.49 21.89
N ASN A 357 -3.29 13.90 22.51
CA ASN A 357 -1.96 13.80 21.89
C ASN A 357 -1.55 12.35 21.67
N LEU A 358 -1.78 11.46 22.65
CA LEU A 358 -1.56 10.02 22.51
C LEU A 358 -2.38 9.41 21.37
N GLN A 359 -3.64 9.80 21.19
CA GLN A 359 -4.45 9.34 20.08
C GLN A 359 -3.88 9.77 18.72
N LYS A 360 -3.39 11.01 18.60
CA LYS A 360 -2.75 11.51 17.37
C LYS A 360 -1.44 10.75 17.07
N LEU A 361 -0.59 10.54 18.08
CA LEU A 361 0.65 9.80 17.95
C LEU A 361 0.40 8.34 17.57
N ARG A 362 -0.59 7.70 18.19
CA ARG A 362 -1.02 6.33 17.86
C ARG A 362 -1.47 6.21 16.41
N LYS A 363 -2.27 7.16 15.90
CA LYS A 363 -2.67 7.18 14.48
C LYS A 363 -1.46 7.28 13.55
N ARG A 364 -0.47 8.11 13.90
CA ARG A 364 0.78 8.25 13.14
C ARG A 364 1.64 6.98 13.21
N ASP A 365 1.74 6.34 14.36
CA ASP A 365 2.50 5.10 14.55
C ASP A 365 1.90 3.95 13.75
N VAL A 366 0.58 3.78 13.80
CA VAL A 366 -0.15 2.79 12.98
C VAL A 366 0.06 3.05 11.49
N MET A 367 -0.08 4.31 11.05
CA MET A 367 0.15 4.67 9.64
C MET A 367 1.58 4.33 9.20
N LYS A 368 2.59 4.67 10.00
CA LYS A 368 3.99 4.37 9.69
C LYS A 368 4.27 2.87 9.69
N ARG A 369 3.80 2.13 10.70
CA ARG A 369 3.91 0.65 10.78
C ARG A 369 3.33 -0.05 9.55
N ASN A 370 2.26 0.49 8.98
CA ASN A 370 1.66 -0.04 7.76
C ASN A 370 2.49 0.26 6.49
N LEU A 371 3.33 1.31 6.51
CA LEU A 371 4.14 1.74 5.38
C LEU A 371 5.53 1.08 5.34
N PHE A 372 6.07 0.68 6.51
CA PHE A 372 7.40 0.06 6.61
C PHE A 372 7.58 -1.22 5.81
N PRO A 373 6.64 -2.18 5.79
CA PRO A 373 6.76 -3.38 4.96
C PRO A 373 6.90 -3.04 3.48
N ILE A 374 6.12 -2.05 3.00
CA ILE A 374 6.17 -1.58 1.61
C ILE A 374 7.53 -0.97 1.28
N LEU A 375 8.03 -0.08 2.14
CA LEU A 375 9.33 0.56 1.92
C LEU A 375 10.47 -0.44 2.07
N GLY A 376 10.35 -1.38 3.01
CA GLY A 376 11.19 -2.57 3.17
C GLY A 376 11.37 -3.28 1.84
N VAL A 377 10.25 -3.66 1.22
CA VAL A 377 10.20 -4.26 -0.11
C VAL A 377 10.88 -3.36 -1.14
N LEU A 378 10.55 -2.07 -1.19
CA LEU A 378 11.14 -1.15 -2.17
C LEU A 378 12.66 -0.99 -2.03
N ALA A 379 13.22 -1.10 -0.83
CA ALA A 379 14.66 -0.99 -0.62
C ALA A 379 15.42 -2.31 -0.64
N GLY A 380 14.74 -3.45 -0.71
CA GLY A 380 15.36 -4.75 -0.52
C GLY A 380 15.93 -5.01 0.88
N VAL A 381 15.61 -4.16 1.87
CA VAL A 381 16.05 -4.33 3.25
C VAL A 381 14.98 -5.13 4.01
N GLY A 382 15.33 -6.34 4.45
CA GLY A 382 14.46 -7.17 5.27
C GLY A 382 14.21 -6.56 6.65
N LEU A 383 13.09 -5.85 6.82
CA LEU A 383 12.66 -5.30 8.10
C LEU A 383 11.71 -6.28 8.79
N ALA A 384 12.22 -6.97 9.81
CA ALA A 384 11.39 -7.69 10.76
C ALA A 384 10.69 -6.67 11.67
N VAL A 385 9.44 -6.31 11.36
CA VAL A 385 8.61 -5.55 12.29
C VAL A 385 8.26 -6.49 13.45
N ALA A 386 9.02 -6.39 14.54
CA ALA A 386 8.67 -7.05 15.80
C ALA A 386 7.34 -6.44 16.28
N GLY A 387 6.24 -7.11 15.93
CA GLY A 387 4.91 -6.81 16.43
C GLY A 387 4.85 -7.17 17.91
N GLY A 388 5.21 -6.21 18.77
CA GLY A 388 4.81 -6.24 20.16
C GLY A 388 3.29 -6.15 20.22
N VAL A 389 2.63 -7.30 20.40
CA VAL A 389 1.21 -7.39 20.74
C VAL A 389 1.04 -6.76 22.12
N THR A 390 0.80 -5.46 22.19
CA THR A 390 0.20 -4.87 23.38
C THR A 390 -1.30 -4.88 23.14
N GLY A 391 -1.92 -5.89 23.75
CA GLY A 391 -3.34 -6.20 23.64
C GLY A 391 -4.23 -4.99 23.82
N ILE A 392 -5.26 -4.97 22.98
CA ILE A 392 -6.52 -4.31 23.26
C ILE A 392 -7.12 -5.02 24.47
N PHE A 393 -7.32 -4.31 25.57
CA PHE A 393 -8.30 -4.64 26.61
C PHE A 393 -8.63 -3.37 27.40
N PRO A 394 -9.89 -3.28 27.85
CA PRO A 394 -10.96 -2.54 27.21
C PRO A 394 -10.86 -1.01 27.37
#